data_AF-A0A961MZ22-F1
#
_entry.id   AF-A0A961MZ22-F1
#
_cell.length_a   1.000
_cell.length_b   1.000
_cell.length_c   1.000
_cell.angle_alpha   90.00
_cell.angle_beta   90.00
_cell.angle_gamma   90.00
#
_symmetry.space_group_name_H-M   'P 1'
#
loop_
_entity.id
_entity.type
_entity.pdbx_description
1 polymer ?
#
loop_
_entity_poly.entity_id
_entity_poly.type
_entity_poly.pdbx_seq_one_letter_code
_entity_poly.pdbx_strand_id
1 'polypeptide(L)'
;MPYTSPVADFRFLLDQVLGYGNLAKTETFAEAGADVTEAILSELGRLCDQVMAPLNRDGDLHPARLENGVVRTSPGFKQGYRAIAEGGWLGISADPEFGGMGLPQTLNTAMNEMMSGACLALQLCPLLSQGQI
;
A
#
# COMPACT_ATOMS: atom_id res chain seq x y z
N MET A 1 0.59 -1.80 -21.00
CA MET A 1 -0.75 -1.40 -20.53
C MET A 1 -0.57 -0.55 -19.29
N PRO A 2 -1.43 0.45 -19.04
CA PRO A 2 -1.50 1.06 -17.71
C PRO A 2 -1.89 -0.02 -16.70
N TYR A 3 -1.31 0.05 -15.50
CA TYR A 3 -1.73 -0.79 -14.38
C TYR A 3 -3.15 -0.40 -13.94
N THR A 4 -3.90 -1.36 -13.43
CA THR A 4 -5.25 -1.15 -12.89
C THR A 4 -5.38 -2.01 -11.65
N SER A 5 -5.65 -1.39 -10.50
CA SER A 5 -5.78 -2.11 -9.24
C SER A 5 -6.96 -3.08 -9.24
N PRO A 6 -6.75 -4.35 -8.83
CA PRO A 6 -7.80 -5.38 -8.80
C PRO A 6 -8.67 -5.29 -7.55
N VAL A 7 -9.21 -4.10 -7.25
CA VAL A 7 -10.03 -3.84 -6.04
C VAL A 7 -11.22 -4.80 -5.95
N ALA A 8 -11.91 -5.02 -7.07
CA ALA A 8 -13.07 -5.93 -7.13
C ALA A 8 -12.69 -7.39 -6.80
N ASP A 9 -11.52 -7.85 -7.24
CA ASP A 9 -11.05 -9.21 -6.96
C ASP A 9 -10.68 -9.37 -5.48
N PHE A 10 -10.03 -8.36 -4.89
CA PHE A 10 -9.78 -8.35 -3.45
C PHE A 10 -11.08 -8.36 -2.64
N ARG A 11 -12.08 -7.57 -3.03
CA ARG A 11 -13.41 -7.62 -2.40
C ARG A 11 -14.02 -9.00 -2.46
N PHE A 12 -14.01 -9.62 -3.65
CA PHE A 12 -14.52 -10.97 -3.80
C PHE A 12 -13.79 -11.96 -2.89
N LEU A 13 -12.45 -11.92 -2.84
CA LEU A 13 -11.66 -12.81 -1.98
C LEU A 13 -11.99 -12.61 -0.50
N LEU A 14 -12.05 -11.36 -0.02
CA LEU A 14 -12.35 -11.05 1.38
C LEU A 14 -13.76 -11.49 1.77
N ASP A 15 -14.75 -11.17 0.94
CA ASP A 15 -16.17 -11.38 1.27
C ASP A 15 -16.64 -12.82 1.02
N GLN A 16 -16.20 -13.45 -0.07
CA GLN A 16 -16.76 -14.71 -0.54
C GLN A 16 -15.86 -15.93 -0.25
N VAL A 17 -14.55 -15.72 -0.08
CA VAL A 17 -13.58 -16.82 0.05
C VAL A 17 -13.01 -16.91 1.46
N LEU A 18 -12.57 -15.79 2.02
CA LEU A 18 -11.81 -15.75 3.28
C LEU A 18 -12.69 -15.58 4.52
N GLY A 19 -13.96 -15.20 4.35
CA GLY A 19 -14.85 -14.91 5.48
C GLY A 19 -14.37 -13.75 6.33
N TYR A 20 -13.80 -12.71 5.69
CA TYR A 20 -13.14 -11.57 6.34
C TYR A 20 -14.05 -10.86 7.36
N GLY A 21 -15.36 -10.80 7.10
CA GLY A 21 -16.34 -10.20 8.02
C GLY A 21 -16.41 -10.84 9.41
N ASN A 22 -15.80 -12.01 9.62
CA ASN A 22 -15.65 -12.57 10.96
C ASN A 22 -14.61 -11.83 11.82
N LEU A 23 -13.65 -11.13 11.21
CA LEU A 23 -12.66 -10.33 11.94
C LEU A 23 -13.33 -9.15 12.66
N ALA A 24 -14.28 -8.48 12.02
CA ALA A 24 -15.05 -7.39 12.63
C ALA A 24 -15.89 -7.82 13.85
N LYS A 25 -16.01 -9.12 14.14
CA LYS A 25 -16.68 -9.65 15.33
C LYS A 25 -15.74 -9.77 16.53
N THR A 26 -14.44 -9.59 16.35
CA THR A 26 -13.46 -9.58 17.45
C THR A 26 -13.30 -8.17 17.99
N GLU A 27 -12.89 -8.05 19.25
CA GLU A 27 -12.60 -6.75 19.87
C GLU A 27 -11.47 -6.01 19.15
N THR A 28 -10.41 -6.74 18.77
CA THR A 28 -9.22 -6.18 18.13
C THR A 28 -9.50 -5.54 16.76
N PHE A 29 -10.44 -6.10 15.98
CA PHE A 29 -10.69 -5.65 14.61
C PHE A 29 -12.12 -5.15 14.39
N ALA A 30 -12.81 -4.74 15.46
CA ALA A 30 -14.19 -4.26 15.40
C ALA A 30 -14.38 -3.10 14.40
N GLU A 31 -13.34 -2.28 14.19
CA GLU A 31 -13.35 -1.17 13.24
C GLU A 31 -13.09 -1.59 11.79
N ALA A 32 -12.59 -2.81 11.54
CA ALA A 32 -12.31 -3.34 10.20
C ALA A 32 -13.56 -3.93 9.53
N GLY A 33 -14.66 -3.18 9.56
CA GLY A 33 -15.92 -3.55 8.93
C GLY A 33 -15.89 -3.48 7.39
N ALA A 34 -16.99 -3.87 6.76
CA ALA A 34 -17.11 -3.90 5.30
C ALA A 34 -16.92 -2.52 4.64
N ASP A 35 -17.43 -1.45 5.28
CA ASP A 35 -17.34 -0.08 4.77
C ASP A 35 -15.91 0.46 4.85
N VAL A 36 -15.22 0.21 5.97
CA VAL A 36 -13.80 0.58 6.14
C VAL A 36 -12.94 -0.17 5.14
N THR A 37 -13.19 -1.48 4.98
CA THR A 37 -12.49 -2.32 3.99
C THR A 37 -12.67 -1.77 2.58
N GLU A 38 -13.88 -1.34 2.21
CA GLU A 38 -14.16 -0.77 0.90
C GLU A 38 -13.40 0.53 0.66
N ALA A 39 -13.46 1.43 1.64
CA ALA A 39 -12.79 2.72 1.58
C ALA A 39 -11.27 2.55 1.45
N ILE A 40 -10.69 1.64 2.24
CA ILE A 40 -9.26 1.33 2.23
C ILE A 40 -8.83 0.78 0.88
N LEU A 41 -9.51 -0.25 0.35
CA LEU A 41 -9.13 -0.84 -0.93
C LEU A 41 -9.31 0.13 -2.11
N SER A 42 -10.38 0.93 -2.08
CA SER A 42 -10.66 1.92 -3.13
C SER A 42 -9.62 3.04 -3.17
N GLU A 43 -9.30 3.62 -2.01
CA GLU A 43 -8.34 4.73 -1.95
C GLU A 43 -6.90 4.25 -2.23
N LEU A 44 -6.57 3.04 -1.78
CA LEU A 44 -5.32 2.37 -2.13
C LEU A 44 -5.23 2.10 -3.63
N GLY A 45 -6.30 1.62 -4.26
CA GLY A 45 -6.35 1.43 -5.70
C GLY A 45 -6.12 2.75 -6.44
N ARG A 46 -6.76 3.83 -5.98
CA ARG A 46 -6.56 5.18 -6.52
C ARG A 46 -5.10 5.64 -6.40
N LEU A 47 -4.45 5.43 -5.26
CA LEU A 47 -3.03 5.73 -5.05
C LEU A 47 -2.16 4.95 -6.03
N CYS A 48 -2.41 3.65 -6.16
CA CYS A 48 -1.64 2.77 -7.03
C CYS A 48 -1.79 3.19 -8.51
N ASP A 49 -3.01 3.40 -8.97
CA ASP A 49 -3.31 3.74 -10.36
C ASP A 49 -2.86 5.16 -10.75
N GLN A 50 -3.10 6.15 -9.88
CA GLN A 50 -2.90 7.57 -10.22
C GLN A 50 -1.52 8.10 -9.83
N VAL A 51 -0.88 7.51 -8.83
CA VAL A 51 0.40 8.02 -8.29
C VAL A 51 1.53 7.03 -8.54
N MET A 52 1.39 5.76 -8.17
CA MET A 52 2.52 4.82 -8.22
C MET A 52 2.78 4.28 -9.63
N ALA A 53 1.74 3.82 -10.33
CA ALA A 53 1.87 3.21 -11.66
C ALA A 53 2.54 4.13 -12.71
N PRO A 54 2.23 5.45 -12.77
CA PRO A 54 2.91 6.35 -13.71
C PRO A 54 4.42 6.46 -13.47
N LEU A 55 4.90 6.24 -12.24
CA LEU A 55 6.31 6.34 -11.88
C LEU A 55 7.14 5.14 -12.34
N ASN A 56 6.49 4.00 -12.62
CA ASN A 56 7.18 2.74 -12.86
C ASN A 56 8.09 2.80 -14.10
N ARG A 57 7.55 3.29 -15.23
CA ARG A 57 8.31 3.36 -16.48
C ARG A 57 9.42 4.41 -16.42
N ASP A 58 9.15 5.58 -15.85
CA ASP A 58 10.15 6.63 -15.79
C ASP A 58 11.27 6.27 -14.80
N GLY A 59 10.94 5.55 -13.71
CA GLY A 59 11.93 5.03 -12.77
C GLY A 59 12.86 3.97 -13.36
N ASP A 60 12.34 3.12 -14.25
CA ASP A 60 13.13 2.14 -15.03
C ASP A 60 14.08 2.82 -16.02
N LEU A 61 13.60 3.83 -16.76
CA LEU A 61 14.40 4.58 -17.74
C LEU A 61 15.45 5.48 -17.08
N HIS A 62 15.18 5.98 -15.88
CA HIS A 62 16.04 6.89 -15.12
C HIS A 62 16.32 6.32 -13.73
N PRO A 63 17.22 5.32 -13.62
CA PRO A 63 17.47 4.61 -12.38
C PRO A 63 18.14 5.51 -11.33
N ALA A 64 18.03 5.09 -10.07
CA ALA A 64 18.74 5.73 -8.98
C ALA A 64 20.26 5.71 -9.19
N ARG A 65 20.95 6.75 -8.74
CA ARG A 65 22.41 6.90 -8.92
C ARG A 65 23.08 7.35 -7.64
N LEU A 66 24.31 6.87 -7.42
CA LEU A 66 25.15 7.28 -6.32
C LEU A 66 26.04 8.46 -6.77
N GLU A 67 25.92 9.59 -6.09
CA GLU A 67 26.72 10.80 -6.36
C GLU A 67 27.28 11.33 -5.05
N ASN A 68 28.61 11.40 -4.92
CA ASN A 68 29.30 11.98 -3.76
C ASN A 68 28.80 11.42 -2.40
N GLY A 69 28.56 10.10 -2.33
CA GLY A 69 28.06 9.43 -1.12
C GLY A 69 26.54 9.56 -0.88
N VAL A 70 25.80 10.20 -1.79
CA VAL A 70 24.34 10.37 -1.69
C VAL A 70 23.65 9.60 -2.81
N VAL A 71 22.71 8.74 -2.48
CA VAL A 71 21.83 8.08 -3.47
C VAL A 71 20.74 9.06 -3.89
N ARG A 72 20.68 9.39 -5.19
CA ARG A 72 19.61 10.15 -5.82
C ARG A 72 18.58 9.17 -6.35
N THR A 73 17.36 9.20 -5.82
CA THR A 73 16.28 8.31 -6.28
C THR A 73 15.82 8.68 -7.68
N SER A 74 15.17 7.73 -8.34
CA SER A 74 14.51 7.95 -9.62
C SER A 74 13.52 9.12 -9.59
N PRO A 75 13.26 9.79 -10.74
CA PRO A 75 12.31 10.88 -10.81
C PRO A 75 10.94 10.49 -10.25
N GLY A 76 10.28 11.42 -9.56
CA GLY A 76 8.95 11.20 -9.00
C GLY A 76 8.88 10.32 -7.75
N PHE A 77 9.88 9.48 -7.46
CA PHE A 77 9.84 8.56 -6.30
C PHE A 77 9.74 9.29 -4.97
N LYS A 78 10.35 10.48 -4.83
CA LYS A 78 10.21 11.30 -3.63
C LYS A 78 8.76 11.74 -3.42
N GLN A 79 8.07 12.12 -4.48
CA GLN A 79 6.66 12.52 -4.44
C GLN A 79 5.75 11.32 -4.19
N GLY A 80 6.00 10.19 -4.87
CA GLY A 80 5.28 8.94 -4.64
C GLY A 80 5.41 8.46 -3.20
N TYR A 81 6.63 8.41 -2.66
CA TYR A 81 6.87 8.02 -1.27
C TYR A 81 6.18 8.97 -0.28
N ARG A 82 6.18 10.28 -0.57
CA ARG A 82 5.45 11.25 0.25
C ARG A 82 3.95 10.98 0.26
N ALA A 83 3.34 10.69 -0.89
CA ALA A 83 1.92 10.35 -0.96
C ALA A 83 1.59 9.07 -0.17
N ILE A 84 2.49 8.07 -0.21
CA ILE A 84 2.37 6.85 0.59
C ILE A 84 2.44 7.19 2.10
N ALA A 85 3.37 8.04 2.50
CA ALA A 85 3.54 8.42 3.91
C ALA A 85 2.38 9.29 4.44
N GLU A 86 1.95 10.30 3.68
CA GLU A 86 0.86 11.20 4.07
C GLU A 86 -0.50 10.49 4.12
N GLY A 87 -0.68 9.43 3.33
CA GLY A 87 -1.87 8.57 3.40
C GLY A 87 -1.86 7.55 4.54
N GLY A 88 -0.79 7.49 5.35
CA GLY A 88 -0.68 6.57 6.49
C GLY A 88 -0.46 5.09 6.12
N TRP A 89 -0.21 4.80 4.83
CA TRP A 89 -0.13 3.43 4.31
C TRP A 89 1.03 2.61 4.89
N LEU A 90 2.11 3.26 5.35
CA LEU A 90 3.20 2.58 6.06
C LEU A 90 2.71 1.93 7.36
N GLY A 91 1.74 2.54 8.04
CA GLY A 91 1.24 2.09 9.35
C GLY A 91 -0.07 1.32 9.29
N ILE A 92 -0.48 0.79 8.13
CA ILE A 92 -1.83 0.22 7.95
C ILE A 92 -2.17 -0.89 8.97
N SER A 93 -1.22 -1.74 9.32
CA SER A 93 -1.39 -2.79 10.35
C SER A 93 -0.53 -2.56 11.59
N ALA A 94 0.10 -1.39 11.71
CA ALA A 94 0.90 -1.04 12.88
C ALA A 94 -0.01 -0.72 14.07
N ASP A 95 0.54 -0.84 15.28
CA ASP A 95 -0.18 -0.58 16.52
C ASP A 95 -0.66 0.89 16.60
N PRO A 96 -1.96 1.13 16.89
CA PRO A 96 -2.47 2.48 17.10
C PRO A 96 -1.75 3.30 18.18
N GLU A 97 -1.15 2.66 19.20
CA GLU A 97 -0.34 3.35 20.23
C GLU A 97 0.84 4.12 19.61
N PHE A 98 1.38 3.64 18.50
CA PHE A 98 2.49 4.27 17.76
C PHE A 98 2.02 4.99 16.49
N GLY A 99 0.71 5.24 16.34
CA GLY A 99 0.12 5.98 15.22
C GLY A 99 -0.21 5.12 13.99
N GLY A 100 -0.27 3.80 14.13
CA GLY A 100 -0.78 2.91 13.10
C GLY A 100 -2.32 2.91 12.99
N MET A 101 -2.85 2.31 11.93
CA MET A 101 -4.30 2.15 11.76
C MET A 101 -4.85 0.89 12.44
N GLY A 102 -4.01 -0.03 12.91
CA GLY A 102 -4.44 -1.26 13.59
C GLY A 102 -5.24 -2.25 12.74
N LEU A 103 -5.22 -2.11 11.40
CA LEU A 103 -6.03 -2.97 10.52
C LEU A 103 -5.43 -4.37 10.38
N PRO A 104 -6.24 -5.39 10.05
CA PRO A 104 -5.75 -6.76 9.86
C PRO A 104 -4.65 -6.89 8.81
N GLN A 105 -3.68 -7.78 9.06
CA GLN A 105 -2.59 -8.09 8.13
C GLN A 105 -3.06 -8.55 6.74
N THR A 106 -4.30 -9.05 6.62
CA THR A 106 -4.91 -9.35 5.32
C THR A 106 -5.04 -8.10 4.43
N LEU A 107 -5.37 -6.93 5.00
CA LEU A 107 -5.42 -5.67 4.26
C LEU A 107 -4.03 -5.14 3.94
N ASN A 108 -3.07 -5.27 4.85
CA ASN A 108 -1.66 -4.98 4.56
C ASN A 108 -1.12 -5.85 3.42
N THR A 109 -1.54 -7.10 3.33
CA THR A 109 -1.15 -8.00 2.24
C THR A 109 -1.72 -7.53 0.90
N ALA A 110 -3.01 -7.15 0.85
CA ALA A 110 -3.62 -6.59 -0.35
C ALA A 110 -2.94 -5.28 -0.80
N MET A 111 -2.57 -4.42 0.17
CA MET A 111 -1.78 -3.22 -0.08
C MET A 111 -0.43 -3.53 -0.70
N ASN A 112 0.32 -4.45 -0.12
CA ASN A 112 1.63 -4.81 -0.64
C ASN A 112 1.55 -5.39 -2.06
N GLU A 113 0.54 -6.21 -2.35
CA GLU A 113 0.30 -6.72 -3.70
C GLU A 113 0.02 -5.58 -4.70
N MET A 114 -0.95 -4.71 -4.40
CA MET A 114 -1.32 -3.63 -5.31
C MET A 114 -0.15 -2.66 -5.56
N MET A 115 0.52 -2.24 -4.51
CA MET A 115 1.68 -1.35 -4.61
C MET A 115 2.83 -1.99 -5.39
N SER A 116 3.06 -3.30 -5.20
CA SER A 116 4.07 -4.04 -5.95
C SER A 116 3.73 -4.13 -7.44
N GLY A 117 2.46 -4.39 -7.77
CA GLY A 117 1.98 -4.40 -9.15
C GLY A 117 2.09 -3.03 -9.83
N ALA A 118 1.84 -1.95 -9.09
CA ALA A 118 1.92 -0.59 -9.61
C ALA A 118 3.37 -0.14 -9.85
N CYS A 119 4.23 -0.25 -8.83
CA CYS A 119 5.65 0.08 -8.94
C CYS A 119 6.44 -0.59 -7.81
N LEU A 120 6.90 -1.82 -8.05
CA LEU A 120 7.71 -2.60 -7.11
C LEU A 120 8.93 -1.84 -6.58
N ALA A 121 9.67 -1.14 -7.45
CA ALA A 121 10.87 -0.42 -7.06
C ALA A 121 10.60 0.70 -6.03
N LEU A 122 9.47 1.39 -6.13
CA LEU A 122 9.04 2.37 -5.13
C LEU A 122 8.49 1.69 -3.87
N GLN A 123 7.69 0.63 -4.04
CA GLN A 123 7.06 -0.12 -2.94
C GLN A 123 8.07 -0.75 -1.97
N LEU A 124 9.27 -1.11 -2.44
CA LEU A 124 10.32 -1.64 -1.56
C LEU A 124 10.71 -0.68 -0.44
N CYS A 125 10.63 0.63 -0.65
CA CYS A 125 10.96 1.62 0.37
C CYS A 125 10.04 1.49 1.61
N PRO A 126 8.70 1.64 1.50
CA PRO A 126 7.82 1.45 2.63
C PRO A 126 7.82 0.00 3.15
N LEU A 127 7.96 -1.02 2.30
CA LEU A 127 8.00 -2.43 2.73
C LEU A 127 9.17 -2.72 3.69
N LEU A 128 10.37 -2.28 3.34
CA LEU A 128 11.55 -2.51 4.18
C LEU A 128 11.48 -1.71 5.48
N SER A 129 10.85 -0.53 5.47
CA SER A 129 10.55 0.22 6.70
C SER A 129 9.51 -0.49 7.57
N GLN A 130 8.49 -1.11 6.98
CA GLN A 130 7.51 -1.93 7.71
C GLN A 130 8.13 -3.16 8.36
N GLY A 131 9.18 -3.75 7.78
CA GLY A 131 9.86 -4.88 8.41
C GLY A 131 10.67 -4.53 9.67
N GLN A 132 10.77 -3.24 10.01
CA GLN A 132 11.49 -2.76 11.21
C GLN A 132 10.57 -2.45 12.39
N ILE A 133 9.24 -2.48 12.19
CA ILE A 133 8.20 -2.28 13.19
C ILE A 133 7.57 -3.60 13.58
#